data_AF-A0A6B3M1X9-F1
#
_entry.id   AF-A0A6B3M1X9-F1
#
_cell.length_a   1.000
_cell.length_b   1.000
_cell.length_c   1.000
_cell.angle_alpha   90.00
_cell.angle_beta   90.00
_cell.angle_gamma   90.00
#
_symmetry.space_group_name_H-M   'P 1'
#
loop_
_entity.id
_entity.type
_entity.pdbx_description
1 polymer ?
#
loop_
_entity_poly.entity_id
_entity_poly.type
_entity_poly.pdbx_seq_one_letter_code
_entity_poly.pdbx_strand_id
1 'polypeptide(L)'
;MTQCQNLSRAYIISPTEVEATEWDCTLKVIEAPPQDFAYVGIRAHDLVFVSDNSQENTFPVWLAHAVETPDQITLYLKIHSSPTDSNDWHLKAQLMRRQWQLIKARQSPWLLHLNPSHLLLMSS
;
A
#
# COMPACT_ATOMS: atom_id res chain seq x y z
N MET A 1 5.01 19.74 4.09
CA MET A 1 4.97 19.01 2.81
C MET A 1 4.85 17.54 3.16
N THR A 2 3.69 16.94 2.93
CA THR A 2 3.44 15.52 3.20
C THR A 2 4.36 14.70 2.29
N GLN A 3 5.44 14.14 2.83
CA GLN A 3 6.33 13.21 2.12
C GLN A 3 5.65 11.84 1.89
N CYS A 4 4.36 11.82 1.57
CA CYS A 4 3.62 10.60 1.31
C CYS A 4 3.98 10.12 -0.10
N GLN A 5 4.67 8.98 -0.19
CA GLN A 5 5.20 8.45 -1.44
C GLN A 5 4.18 7.57 -2.18
N ASN A 6 3.12 7.14 -1.47
CA ASN A 6 2.03 6.36 -2.05
C ASN A 6 0.76 7.20 -1.92
N LEU A 7 0.31 7.74 -3.04
CA LEU A 7 -0.92 8.50 -3.14
C LEU A 7 -1.76 7.88 -4.26
N SER A 8 -3.06 7.82 -4.04
CA SER A 8 -4.05 7.48 -5.04
C SER A 8 -5.16 8.53 -5.01
N ARG A 9 -5.65 8.93 -6.18
CA ARG A 9 -6.98 9.53 -6.28
C ARG A 9 -8.01 8.60 -5.68
N ALA A 10 -8.93 9.17 -4.91
CA ALA A 10 -9.93 8.38 -4.24
C ALA A 10 -11.30 9.03 -4.19
N TYR A 11 -12.32 8.17 -4.18
CA TYR A 11 -13.73 8.56 -4.12
C TYR A 11 -14.39 7.95 -2.89
N ILE A 12 -15.30 8.69 -2.28
CA ILE A 12 -16.09 8.20 -1.15
C ILE A 12 -17.13 7.22 -1.66
N ILE A 13 -17.10 5.97 -1.17
CA ILE A 13 -18.18 4.99 -1.41
C ILE A 13 -19.21 5.09 -0.27
N SER A 14 -18.72 5.17 0.97
CA SER A 14 -19.53 5.32 2.17
C SER A 14 -18.74 6.07 3.26
N PRO A 15 -19.36 6.45 4.40
CA PRO A 15 -18.63 7.10 5.50
C PRO A 15 -17.46 6.29 6.06
N THR A 16 -17.38 4.99 5.76
CA THR A 16 -16.33 4.08 6.25
C THR A 16 -15.55 3.40 5.12
N GLU A 17 -15.81 3.75 3.85
CA GLU A 17 -15.16 3.12 2.70
C GLU A 17 -14.85 4.11 1.59
N VAL A 18 -13.64 4.01 1.03
CA VAL A 18 -13.17 4.81 -0.09
C VAL A 18 -12.59 3.92 -1.20
N GLU A 19 -12.76 4.32 -2.44
CA GLU A 19 -12.16 3.66 -3.60
C GLU A 19 -10.84 4.34 -3.95
N ALA A 20 -9.72 3.62 -3.87
CA ALA A 20 -8.41 4.07 -4.32
C ALA A 20 -8.18 3.65 -5.77
N THR A 21 -8.45 4.55 -6.71
CA THR A 21 -8.52 4.23 -8.15
C THR A 21 -7.20 3.80 -8.77
N GLU A 22 -6.07 4.39 -8.37
CA GLU A 22 -4.74 4.00 -8.89
C GLU A 22 -4.25 2.68 -8.29
N TRP A 23 -4.84 2.27 -7.17
CA TRP A 23 -4.50 1.01 -6.49
C TRP A 23 -5.46 -0.13 -6.85
N ASP A 24 -6.60 0.19 -7.47
CA ASP A 24 -7.72 -0.71 -7.74
C ASP A 24 -8.24 -1.38 -6.46
N CYS A 25 -8.36 -0.61 -5.37
CA CYS A 25 -8.72 -1.12 -4.05
C CYS A 25 -9.88 -0.34 -3.44
N THR A 26 -10.84 -1.05 -2.83
CA THR A 26 -11.77 -0.46 -1.85
C THR A 26 -11.17 -0.59 -0.46
N LEU A 27 -10.98 0.55 0.21
CA LEU A 27 -10.35 0.64 1.53
C LEU A 27 -11.37 1.03 2.58
N LYS A 28 -11.43 0.25 3.65
CA LYS A 28 -12.05 0.63 4.92
C LYS A 28 -11.25 1.74 5.58
N VAL A 29 -11.94 2.76 6.07
CA VAL A 29 -11.35 3.91 6.78
C VAL A 29 -11.96 4.05 8.17
N ILE A 30 -11.18 4.54 9.13
CA ILE A 30 -11.63 4.73 10.51
C ILE A 30 -12.47 6.01 10.64
N GLU A 31 -12.01 7.08 10.00
CA GLU A 31 -12.63 8.39 10.05
C GLU A 31 -13.37 8.68 8.74
N ALA A 32 -14.48 9.40 8.84
CA ALA A 32 -15.21 9.84 7.67
C ALA A 32 -14.30 10.76 6.82
N PRO A 33 -14.21 10.54 5.50
CA PRO A 33 -13.43 11.43 4.64
C PRO A 33 -13.95 12.88 4.71
N PRO A 34 -13.07 13.89 4.61
CA PRO A 34 -13.47 15.29 4.64
C PRO A 34 -14.38 15.65 3.44
N GLN A 35 -15.10 16.76 3.53
CA GLN A 35 -16.04 17.20 2.49
C GLN A 35 -15.39 17.33 1.10
N ASP A 36 -14.16 17.84 1.06
CA ASP A 36 -13.38 18.04 -0.18
C ASP A 36 -12.37 16.90 -0.44
N PHE A 37 -12.66 15.69 0.04
CA PHE A 37 -11.79 14.51 -0.12
C PHE A 37 -11.49 14.23 -1.60
N ALA A 38 -10.21 14.00 -1.90
CA ALA A 38 -9.74 13.73 -3.26
C ALA A 38 -8.66 12.63 -3.35
N TYR A 39 -7.92 12.40 -2.26
CA TYR A 39 -6.81 11.46 -2.27
C TYR A 39 -6.76 10.62 -1.00
N VAL A 40 -6.35 9.37 -1.15
CA VAL A 40 -5.88 8.51 -0.06
C VAL A 40 -4.39 8.28 -0.21
N GLY A 41 -3.68 8.27 0.91
CA GLY A 41 -2.25 7.97 0.94
C GLY A 41 -1.88 7.04 2.07
N ILE A 42 -0.71 6.42 1.94
CA ILE A 42 -0.08 5.64 3.02
C ILE A 42 1.43 5.79 2.92
N ARG A 43 2.13 5.87 4.05
CA ARG A 43 3.59 6.06 4.01
C ARG A 43 4.29 4.74 3.67
N ALA A 44 5.44 4.83 3.02
CA ALA A 44 6.20 3.64 2.61
C ALA A 44 6.62 2.75 3.78
N HIS A 45 6.80 3.32 4.98
CA HIS A 45 7.13 2.57 6.19
C HIS A 45 5.90 1.97 6.92
N ASP A 46 4.70 2.41 6.57
CA ASP A 46 3.45 1.97 7.22
C ASP A 46 2.83 0.74 6.54
N LEU A 47 3.44 0.23 5.47
CA LEU A 47 3.00 -0.95 4.74
C LEU A 47 3.38 -2.24 5.49
N VAL A 48 2.37 -3.06 5.83
CA VAL A 48 2.54 -4.24 6.68
C VAL A 48 2.34 -5.53 5.89
N PHE A 49 3.35 -6.41 5.87
CA PHE A 49 3.26 -7.73 5.23
C PHE A 49 2.74 -8.78 6.21
N VAL A 50 1.58 -9.35 5.90
CA VAL A 50 0.89 -10.33 6.76
C VAL A 50 1.00 -11.75 6.18
N SER A 51 0.65 -12.75 6.97
CA SER A 51 0.71 -14.16 6.59
C SER A 51 -0.64 -14.74 6.15
N ASP A 52 -1.74 -14.07 6.49
CA ASP A 52 -3.10 -14.49 6.18
C ASP A 52 -3.97 -13.27 5.82
N ASN A 53 -5.17 -13.55 5.31
CA ASN A 53 -6.14 -12.54 4.86
C ASN A 53 -7.25 -12.30 5.91
N SER A 54 -6.93 -12.41 7.20
CA SER A 54 -7.92 -12.25 8.28
C SER A 54 -8.33 -10.79 8.53
N GLN A 55 -7.50 -9.84 8.10
CA GLN A 55 -7.69 -8.41 8.32
C GLN A 55 -8.34 -7.76 7.10
N GLU A 56 -9.13 -6.72 7.34
CA GLU A 56 -9.60 -5.84 6.26
C GLU A 56 -8.44 -5.12 5.57
N ASN A 57 -8.70 -4.51 4.41
CA ASN A 57 -7.66 -3.83 3.61
C ASN A 57 -6.41 -4.69 3.35
N THR A 58 -6.60 -6.00 3.21
CA THR A 58 -5.52 -6.94 2.92
C THR A 58 -5.64 -7.38 1.47
N PHE A 59 -4.55 -7.20 0.72
CA PHE A 59 -4.53 -7.43 -0.72
C PHE A 59 -3.32 -8.26 -1.14
N PRO A 60 -3.46 -9.13 -2.15
CA PRO A 60 -2.33 -9.82 -2.74
C PRO A 60 -1.47 -8.82 -3.53
N VAL A 61 -0.16 -8.91 -3.32
CA VAL A 61 0.83 -8.06 -3.98
C VAL A 61 1.98 -8.86 -4.58
N TRP A 62 2.50 -8.34 -5.68
CA TRP A 62 3.65 -8.87 -6.41
C TRP A 62 4.77 -7.84 -6.42
N LEU A 63 6.00 -8.33 -6.34
CA LEU A 63 7.19 -7.48 -6.46
C LEU A 63 7.44 -7.15 -7.94
N ALA A 64 7.40 -5.86 -8.29
CA ALA A 64 7.85 -5.36 -9.60
C ALA A 64 9.37 -5.24 -9.64
N HIS A 65 9.95 -4.55 -8.66
CA HIS A 65 11.39 -4.53 -8.45
C HIS A 65 11.74 -4.11 -7.01
N ALA A 66 13.00 -4.31 -6.64
CA ALA A 66 13.54 -3.90 -5.35
C ALA A 66 14.83 -3.10 -5.55
N VAL A 67 15.00 -2.04 -4.78
CA VAL A 67 16.25 -1.27 -4.70
C VAL A 67 16.82 -1.50 -3.31
N GLU A 68 17.95 -2.20 -3.24
CA GLU A 68 18.64 -2.48 -1.99
C GLU A 68 19.75 -1.44 -1.76
N THR A 69 19.74 -0.80 -0.59
CA THR A 69 20.84 0.02 -0.09
C THR A 69 21.45 -0.64 1.15
N PRO A 70 22.60 -0.17 1.67
CA PRO A 70 23.25 -0.83 2.82
C PRO A 70 22.34 -0.98 4.04
N ASP A 71 21.49 0.02 4.31
CA ASP A 71 20.68 0.09 5.54
C ASP A 71 19.23 -0.36 5.35
N GLN A 72 18.70 -0.25 4.13
CA GLN A 72 17.27 -0.43 3.85
C GLN A 72 17.01 -0.99 2.46
N ILE A 73 15.80 -1.49 2.25
CA ILE A 73 15.29 -1.87 0.94
C ILE A 73 14.03 -1.08 0.64
N THR A 74 13.95 -0.59 -0.59
CA THR A 74 12.71 -0.07 -1.17
C THR A 74 12.14 -1.10 -2.12
N LEU A 75 10.94 -1.60 -1.82
CA LEU A 75 10.18 -2.51 -2.67
C LEU A 75 9.15 -1.71 -3.47
N TYR A 76 8.99 -2.07 -4.74
CA TYR A 76 7.95 -1.55 -5.61
C TYR A 76 6.97 -2.68 -5.88
N LEU A 77 5.73 -2.47 -5.46
CA LEU A 77 4.71 -3.51 -5.33
C LEU A 77 3.52 -3.20 -6.22
N LYS A 78 3.05 -4.21 -6.94
CA LYS A 78 1.79 -4.18 -7.68
C LYS A 78 0.72 -4.93 -6.91
N ILE A 79 -0.50 -4.40 -6.86
CA ILE A 79 -1.64 -5.03 -6.19
C ILE A 79 -2.47 -5.80 -7.22
N HIS A 80 -3.13 -6.87 -6.80
CA HIS A 80 -4.09 -7.70 -7.56
C HIS A 80 -3.53 -8.53 -8.72
N SER A 81 -2.37 -8.18 -9.29
CA SER A 81 -1.77 -8.92 -10.41
C SER A 81 -0.25 -8.87 -10.42
N SER A 82 0.35 -9.79 -11.18
CA SER A 82 1.78 -9.75 -11.49
C SER A 82 2.09 -8.54 -12.39
N PRO A 83 3.23 -7.86 -12.15
CA PRO A 83 3.66 -6.73 -12.94
C PRO A 83 4.12 -7.17 -14.34
N THR A 84 3.83 -6.35 -15.35
CA THR A 84 4.27 -6.57 -16.73
C THR A 84 5.72 -6.13 -16.96
N ASP A 85 6.17 -5.12 -16.20
CA ASP A 85 7.53 -4.58 -16.25
C ASP A 85 7.93 -3.92 -14.90
N SER A 86 9.14 -3.38 -14.81
CA SER A 86 9.65 -2.78 -13.57
C SER A 86 8.97 -1.47 -13.16
N ASN A 87 8.30 -0.76 -14.07
CA ASN A 87 7.58 0.48 -13.79
C ASN A 87 6.09 0.25 -13.50
N ASP A 88 5.60 -0.98 -13.66
CA ASP A 88 4.24 -1.38 -13.36
C ASP A 88 4.06 -1.72 -11.86
N TRP A 89 3.87 -0.70 -11.03
CA TRP A 89 3.69 -0.82 -9.58
C TRP A 89 2.74 0.25 -9.05
N HIS A 90 2.08 -0.04 -7.93
CA HIS A 90 1.14 0.87 -7.26
C HIS A 90 1.74 1.48 -5.98
N LEU A 91 2.50 0.70 -5.23
CA LEU A 91 2.97 1.07 -3.90
C LEU A 91 4.49 0.92 -3.76
N LYS A 92 5.11 1.84 -3.01
CA LYS A 92 6.46 1.74 -2.51
C LYS A 92 6.44 1.35 -1.04
N ALA A 93 7.13 0.28 -0.68
CA ALA A 93 7.39 -0.10 0.70
C ALA A 93 8.86 0.11 1.04
N GLN A 94 9.13 0.66 2.23
CA GLN A 94 10.49 0.89 2.71
C GLN A 94 10.69 0.11 3.99
N LEU A 95 11.64 -0.84 3.97
CA LEU A 95 11.82 -1.84 5.01
C LEU A 95 13.28 -1.92 5.44
N MET A 96 13.51 -2.37 6.66
CA MET A 96 14.86 -2.74 7.09
C MET A 96 15.30 -4.05 6.42
N ARG A 97 16.60 -4.21 6.20
CA ARG A 97 17.17 -5.40 5.57
C ARG A 97 16.79 -6.72 6.23
N ARG A 98 16.69 -6.72 7.56
CA ARG A 98 16.27 -7.92 8.33
C ARG A 98 14.83 -8.32 8.02
N GLN A 99 13.90 -7.36 7.90
CA GLN A 99 12.51 -7.62 7.55
C GLN A 99 12.41 -8.17 6.11
N TRP A 100 13.17 -7.58 5.19
CA TRP A 100 13.19 -8.02 3.80
C TRP A 100 13.59 -9.50 3.65
N GLN A 101 14.61 -9.96 4.38
CA GLN A 101 15.01 -11.37 4.34
C GLN A 101 13.87 -12.34 4.71
N LEU A 102 13.04 -11.96 5.69
CA LEU A 102 11.88 -12.76 6.11
C LEU A 102 10.76 -12.76 5.07
N ILE A 103 10.54 -11.65 4.38
CA ILE A 103 9.50 -11.52 3.35
C ILE A 103 9.92 -12.24 2.07
N LYS A 104 11.17 -12.05 1.63
CA LYS A 104 11.74 -12.68 0.43
C LYS A 104 11.73 -14.21 0.49
N ALA A 105 11.79 -14.79 1.69
CA ALA A 105 11.71 -16.24 1.88
C ALA A 105 10.29 -16.82 1.69
N ARG A 106 9.25 -15.98 1.65
CA ARG A 106 7.85 -16.40 1.45
C ARG A 106 7.55 -16.57 -0.03
N GLN A 107 6.64 -17.50 -0.35
CA GLN A 107 6.13 -17.63 -1.72
C GLN A 107 5.26 -16.43 -2.09
N SER A 108 5.40 -15.96 -3.34
CA SER A 108 4.59 -14.89 -3.92
C SER A 108 3.28 -15.46 -4.49
N PRO A 109 2.15 -14.70 -4.50
CA PRO A 109 2.00 -13.33 -4.00
C PRO A 109 2.10 -13.21 -2.48
N TRP A 110 2.60 -12.06 -2.02
CA TRP A 110 2.55 -11.72 -0.60
C TRP A 110 1.23 -11.03 -0.27
N LEU A 111 0.84 -11.02 1.00
CA LEU A 111 -0.32 -10.27 1.47
C LEU A 111 0.14 -8.98 2.14
N LEU A 112 -0.42 -7.86 1.67
CA LEU A 112 -0.15 -6.53 2.18
C LEU A 112 -1.40 -6.01 2.88
N HIS A 113 -1.28 -5.73 4.18
CA HIS A 113 -2.32 -5.08 4.97
C HIS A 113 -2.07 -3.57 5.01
N LEU A 114 -3.05 -2.81 4.50
CA LEU A 114 -3.08 -1.35 4.58
C LEU A 114 -3.91 -0.96 5.81
N ASN A 115 -3.22 -0.83 6.96
CA ASN A 115 -3.89 -0.54 8.23
C ASN A 115 -4.73 0.75 8.13
N PRO A 116 -6.06 0.69 8.35
CA PRO A 116 -6.94 1.86 8.32
C PRO A 116 -6.44 3.05 9.14
N SER A 117 -5.74 2.82 10.26
CA SER A 117 -5.21 3.89 11.13
C SER A 117 -4.01 4.64 10.55
N HIS A 118 -3.37 4.09 9.51
CA HIS A 118 -2.23 4.70 8.83
C HIS A 118 -2.61 5.31 7.47
N LEU A 119 -3.87 5.18 7.06
CA LEU A 119 -4.39 5.84 5.86
C LEU A 119 -4.50 7.34 6.10
N LEU A 120 -3.99 8.11 5.15
CA LEU A 120 -4.07 9.56 5.12
C LEU A 120 -5.20 9.95 4.17
N LEU A 121 -6.27 10.51 4.69
CA LEU A 121 -7.37 11.05 3.89
C LEU A 121 -7.09 12.53 3.62
N MET A 122 -7.03 12.91 2.35
CA MET A 122 -6.55 14.22 1.92
C MET A 122 -7.55 14.89 0.98
N SER A 123 -7.67 16.20 1.12
CA SER A 123 -8.46 17.06 0.23
C SER A 123 -7.64 17.50 -1.00
N SER A 124 -8.33 18.04 -2.02
CA SER A 124 -7.69 18.60 -3.23
C SER A 124 -7.00 19.95 -3.01
#